data_AF-A0A7X7WLB9-F1
#
_entry.id   AF-A0A7X7WLB9-F1
#
_cell.length_a   1.000
_cell.length_b   1.000
_cell.length_c   1.000
_cell.angle_alpha   90.00
_cell.angle_beta   90.00
_cell.angle_gamma   90.00
#
_symmetry.space_group_name_H-M   'P 1'
#
loop_
_entity.id
_entity.type
_entity.pdbx_description
1 polymer ?
#
loop_
_entity_poly.entity_id
_entity_poly.type
_entity_poly.pdbx_seq_one_letter_code
_entity_poly.pdbx_strand_id
1 'polypeptide(L)'
;MNIEKEILGRAVEVVFQRTARKDCMPQTLANDLFLESLLYCSPAFGRPAYQEYVLSTISGREKQGTIRFSRKQFYTCLPYNLWISTGEEKYLEGLVRFAAELRDSIGRDIDGAVVAPDDGRKCRISVLVLQGYATCMARTGAITGDTGWFDEAVNQFGIYRKVLRNEQTG
;
A
#
# COMPACT_ATOMS: atom_id res chain seq x y z
N MET A 1 30.76 -8.01 -0.75
CA MET A 1 29.57 -7.40 -0.11
C MET A 1 29.69 -5.89 -0.31
N ASN A 2 28.68 -5.22 -0.87
CA ASN A 2 28.77 -3.79 -1.24
C ASN A 2 28.68 -2.93 0.04
N ILE A 3 29.65 -2.04 0.26
CA ILE A 3 29.72 -1.13 1.43
C ILE A 3 28.42 -0.32 1.58
N GLU A 4 27.80 0.08 0.47
CA GLU A 4 26.54 0.81 0.46
C GLU A 4 25.38 -0.03 1.03
N LYS A 5 25.36 -1.33 0.74
CA LYS A 5 24.35 -2.27 1.25
C LYS A 5 24.50 -2.45 2.77
N GLU A 6 25.72 -2.44 3.30
CA GLU A 6 25.97 -2.52 4.74
C GLU A 6 25.53 -1.24 5.46
N ILE A 7 25.85 -0.07 4.90
CA ILE A 7 25.42 1.22 5.46
C ILE A 7 23.89 1.31 5.47
N LEU A 8 23.25 0.96 4.36
CA LEU A 8 21.79 0.97 4.25
C LEU A 8 21.17 -0.05 5.21
N GLY A 9 21.72 -1.25 5.31
CA GLY A 9 21.27 -2.28 6.25
C GLY A 9 21.34 -1.82 7.70
N ARG A 10 22.41 -1.12 8.11
CA ARG A 10 22.52 -0.52 9.45
C ARG A 10 21.48 0.57 9.69
N ALA A 11 21.22 1.42 8.70
CA ALA A 11 20.19 2.46 8.80
C ALA A 11 18.78 1.85 8.98
N VAL A 12 18.45 0.83 8.19
CA VAL A 12 17.19 0.07 8.31
C VAL A 12 17.07 -0.56 9.69
N GLU A 13 18.14 -1.17 10.20
CA GLU A 13 18.15 -1.77 11.54
C GLU A 13 17.86 -0.75 12.64
N VAL A 14 18.45 0.45 12.57
CA VAL A 14 18.16 1.53 13.53
C VAL A 14 16.68 1.93 13.48
N VAL A 15 16.09 2.04 12.29
CA VAL A 15 14.66 2.36 12.15
C VAL A 15 13.80 1.21 12.69
N PHE A 16 14.12 -0.03 12.35
CA PHE A 16 13.42 -1.22 12.85
C PHE A 16 13.41 -1.24 14.38
N GLN A 17 14.57 -1.14 15.01
CA GLN A 17 14.69 -1.16 16.48
C GLN A 17 13.94 -0.01 17.16
N ARG A 18 13.88 1.18 16.53
CA ARG A 18 13.14 2.33 17.09
C ARG A 18 11.64 2.20 16.92
N THR A 19 11.18 1.75 15.75
CA THR A 19 9.76 1.71 15.40
C THR A 19 9.09 0.46 15.96
N ALA A 20 9.77 -0.69 15.97
CA ALA A 20 9.24 -1.92 16.56
C ALA A 20 8.93 -1.77 18.05
N ARG A 21 9.67 -0.90 18.76
CA ARG A 21 9.42 -0.53 20.17
C ARG A 21 8.14 0.28 20.38
N LYS A 22 7.59 0.92 19.35
CA LYS A 22 6.42 1.79 19.45
C LYS A 22 5.09 1.06 19.33
N ASP A 23 5.13 -0.28 19.22
CA ASP A 23 3.98 -1.14 18.97
C ASP A 23 3.25 -0.83 17.65
N CYS A 24 3.44 -1.68 16.64
CA CYS A 24 2.77 -1.54 15.35
C CYS A 24 1.38 -2.19 15.32
N MET A 25 0.82 -2.63 16.45
CA MET A 25 -0.50 -3.26 16.54
C MET A 25 -1.64 -2.39 15.98
N PRO A 26 -1.74 -1.07 16.26
CA PRO A 26 -2.78 -0.24 15.66
C PRO A 26 -2.64 -0.17 14.13
N GLN A 27 -3.74 -0.39 13.41
CA GLN A 27 -3.78 -0.29 11.95
C GLN A 27 -3.85 1.18 11.51
N THR A 28 -2.68 1.76 11.20
CA THR A 28 -2.56 3.14 10.72
C THR A 28 -1.75 3.16 9.42
N LEU A 29 -1.89 4.20 8.60
CA LEU A 29 -1.12 4.35 7.36
C LEU A 29 0.39 4.21 7.61
N ALA A 30 0.92 4.90 8.62
CA ALA A 30 2.35 4.87 8.92
C ALA A 30 2.83 3.48 9.37
N ASN A 31 2.05 2.80 10.21
CA ASN A 31 2.38 1.45 10.66
C ASN A 31 2.33 0.46 9.51
N ASP A 32 1.30 0.53 8.66
CA ASP A 32 1.14 -0.42 7.55
C ASP A 32 2.20 -0.20 6.46
N LEU A 33 2.60 1.05 6.18
CA LEU A 33 3.75 1.35 5.32
C LEU A 33 5.06 0.80 5.90
N PHE A 34 5.26 0.95 7.21
CA PHE A 34 6.43 0.40 7.88
C PHE A 34 6.46 -1.14 7.78
N LEU A 35 5.36 -1.82 8.08
CA LEU A 35 5.25 -3.27 7.97
C LEU A 35 5.45 -3.74 6.51
N GLU A 36 4.85 -3.04 5.54
CA GLU A 36 5.06 -3.29 4.10
C GLU A 36 6.54 -3.17 3.74
N SER A 37 7.23 -2.13 4.22
CA SER A 37 8.67 -1.94 3.97
C SER A 37 9.54 -3.08 4.52
N LEU A 38 9.18 -3.65 5.68
CA LEU A 38 9.91 -4.76 6.29
C LEU A 38 9.82 -6.04 5.47
N LEU A 39 8.69 -6.29 4.79
CA LEU A 39 8.54 -7.42 3.88
C LEU A 39 9.46 -7.32 2.66
N TYR A 40 9.75 -6.10 2.17
CA TYR A 40 10.77 -5.88 1.13
C TYR A 40 12.21 -5.96 1.69
N CYS A 41 12.43 -5.43 2.89
CA CYS A 41 13.76 -5.40 3.51
C CYS A 41 14.26 -6.79 3.93
N SER A 42 13.35 -7.67 4.38
CA SER A 42 13.70 -9.04 4.81
C SER A 42 14.55 -9.78 3.76
N PRO A 43 14.08 -9.99 2.52
CA PRO A 43 14.88 -10.64 1.48
C PRO A 43 16.04 -9.76 0.99
N ALA A 44 15.86 -8.44 0.89
CA ALA A 44 16.89 -7.54 0.38
C ALA A 44 18.17 -7.57 1.23
N PHE A 45 18.02 -7.65 2.56
CA PHE A 45 19.15 -7.66 3.51
C PHE A 45 19.43 -9.02 4.13
N GLY A 46 18.67 -10.06 3.80
CA GLY A 46 18.82 -11.40 4.40
C GLY A 46 18.53 -11.39 5.90
N ARG A 47 17.45 -10.72 6.31
CA ARG A 47 17.06 -10.53 7.71
C ARG A 47 15.64 -11.07 7.98
N PRO A 48 15.50 -12.39 8.24
CA PRO A 48 14.20 -13.02 8.49
C PRO A 48 13.40 -12.39 9.63
N ALA A 49 14.10 -11.87 10.66
CA ALA A 49 13.50 -11.20 11.80
C ALA A 49 12.53 -10.06 11.43
N TYR A 50 12.73 -9.40 10.28
CA TYR A 50 11.81 -8.36 9.80
C TYR A 50 10.46 -8.96 9.39
N GLN A 51 10.48 -10.07 8.65
CA GLN A 51 9.26 -10.78 8.27
C GLN A 51 8.58 -11.41 9.49
N GLU A 52 9.35 -12.01 10.41
CA GLU A 52 8.83 -12.58 11.66
C GLU A 52 8.09 -11.52 12.49
N TYR A 53 8.65 -10.31 12.62
CA TYR A 53 8.00 -9.20 13.29
C TYR A 53 6.67 -8.82 12.63
N VAL A 54 6.64 -8.75 11.29
CA VAL A 54 5.42 -8.47 10.54
C VAL A 54 4.36 -9.55 10.81
N LEU A 55 4.71 -10.83 10.67
CA LEU A 55 3.79 -11.95 10.88
C LEU A 55 3.27 -12.00 12.33
N SER A 56 4.12 -11.72 13.31
CA SER A 56 3.72 -11.61 14.72
C SER A 56 2.68 -10.50 14.93
N THR A 57 2.94 -9.32 14.34
CA THR A 57 2.02 -8.16 14.41
C THR A 57 0.69 -8.47 13.73
N ILE A 58 0.72 -9.09 12.54
CA ILE A 58 -0.49 -9.48 11.79
C ILE A 58 -1.30 -10.51 12.57
N SER A 59 -0.67 -11.55 13.13
CA SER A 59 -1.35 -12.54 13.97
C SER A 59 -1.99 -11.89 15.19
N GLY A 60 -1.33 -10.90 15.80
CA GLY A 60 -1.91 -10.10 16.87
C GLY A 60 -3.17 -9.36 16.43
N ARG A 61 -3.13 -8.69 15.26
CA ARG A 61 -4.27 -7.95 14.71
C ARG A 61 -5.44 -8.87 14.32
N GLU A 62 -5.16 -10.05 13.76
CA GLU A 62 -6.17 -11.08 13.45
C GLU A 62 -6.94 -11.50 14.70
N LYS A 63 -6.22 -11.79 15.80
CA LYS A 63 -6.83 -12.15 17.09
C LYS A 63 -7.72 -11.05 17.68
N GLN A 64 -7.44 -9.79 17.35
CA GLN A 64 -8.24 -8.64 17.78
C GLN A 64 -9.37 -8.29 16.80
N GLY A 65 -9.45 -8.96 15.63
CA GLY A 65 -10.43 -8.64 14.59
C GLY A 65 -10.24 -7.24 13.97
N THR A 66 -9.01 -6.72 13.99
CA THR A 66 -8.70 -5.33 13.59
C THR A 66 -8.20 -5.21 12.16
N ILE A 67 -7.95 -6.31 11.45
CA ILE A 67 -7.58 -6.26 10.03
C ILE A 67 -8.82 -5.94 9.20
N ARG A 68 -8.83 -4.74 8.61
CA ARG A 68 -9.92 -4.30 7.74
C ARG A 68 -9.35 -3.58 6.53
N PHE A 69 -9.96 -3.82 5.37
CA PHE A 69 -9.80 -2.91 4.24
C PHE A 69 -10.67 -1.68 4.50
N SER A 70 -10.08 -0.49 4.41
CA SER A 70 -10.83 0.74 4.59
C SER A 70 -10.33 1.83 3.63
N ARG A 71 -11.23 2.75 3.28
CA ARG A 71 -10.89 3.95 2.49
C ARG A 71 -9.87 4.87 3.19
N LYS A 72 -9.58 4.67 4.48
CA LYS A 72 -8.53 5.43 5.18
C LYS A 72 -7.14 4.83 4.97
N GLN A 73 -7.06 3.59 4.49
CA GLN A 73 -5.82 2.78 4.46
C GLN A 73 -5.45 2.24 3.06
N PHE A 74 -6.24 2.53 2.01
CA PHE A 74 -5.95 2.06 0.64
C PHE A 74 -4.64 2.58 0.04
N TYR A 75 -3.98 3.51 0.71
CA TYR A 75 -2.63 3.98 0.40
C TYR A 75 -1.54 2.91 0.68
N THR A 76 -1.88 1.85 1.39
CA THR A 76 -1.05 0.66 1.60
C THR A 76 -1.78 -0.55 1.03
N CYS A 77 -1.02 -1.56 0.62
CA CYS A 77 -1.61 -2.86 0.24
C CYS A 77 -0.79 -3.97 0.88
N LEU A 78 -0.60 -3.86 2.20
CA LEU A 78 0.05 -4.86 3.05
C LEU A 78 -0.47 -6.29 2.84
N PRO A 79 -1.80 -6.54 2.67
CA PRO A 79 -2.29 -7.89 2.47
C PRO A 79 -1.78 -8.55 1.17
N TYR A 80 -1.63 -7.78 0.08
CA TYR A 80 -1.00 -8.26 -1.14
C TYR A 80 0.47 -8.65 -0.91
N ASN A 81 1.24 -7.84 -0.17
CA ASN A 81 2.65 -8.17 0.07
C ASN A 81 2.82 -9.32 1.04
N LEU A 82 1.90 -9.52 1.99
CA LEU A 82 1.87 -10.71 2.82
C LEU A 82 1.69 -11.95 1.95
N TRP A 83 0.73 -11.94 1.04
CA TRP A 83 0.55 -13.02 0.07
C TRP A 83 1.80 -13.26 -0.79
N ILE A 84 2.44 -12.21 -1.33
CA ILE A 84 3.71 -12.37 -2.07
C ILE A 84 4.82 -12.95 -1.19
N SER A 85 4.86 -12.58 0.09
CA SER A 85 5.92 -12.96 1.03
C SER A 85 5.75 -14.37 1.59
N THR A 86 4.51 -14.85 1.77
CA THR A 86 4.21 -16.14 2.41
C THR A 86 3.58 -17.17 1.48
N GLY A 87 2.99 -16.74 0.37
CA GLY A 87 2.16 -17.57 -0.50
C GLY A 87 0.76 -17.86 0.05
N GLU A 88 0.37 -17.31 1.21
CA GLU A 88 -0.92 -17.64 1.84
C GLU A 88 -2.07 -16.80 1.26
N GLU A 89 -2.99 -17.44 0.55
CA GLU A 89 -4.14 -16.79 -0.10
C GLU A 89 -5.12 -16.13 0.88
N LYS A 90 -5.13 -16.55 2.15
CA LYS A 90 -5.99 -15.95 3.19
C LYS A 90 -5.81 -14.43 3.30
N TYR A 91 -4.60 -13.93 3.00
CA TYR A 91 -4.32 -12.50 3.03
C TYR A 91 -4.97 -11.72 1.88
N LEU A 92 -5.41 -12.39 0.82
CA LEU A 92 -6.14 -11.77 -0.28
C LEU A 92 -7.64 -11.68 -0.02
N GLU A 93 -8.15 -12.31 1.04
CA GLU A 93 -9.58 -12.38 1.32
C GLU A 93 -10.18 -10.97 1.43
N GLY A 94 -11.11 -10.65 0.53
CA GLY A 94 -11.77 -9.36 0.50
C GLY A 94 -11.01 -8.23 -0.20
N LEU A 95 -9.77 -8.42 -0.65
CA LEU A 95 -9.01 -7.38 -1.38
C LEU A 95 -9.67 -7.05 -2.71
N VAL A 96 -10.00 -8.06 -3.52
CA VAL A 96 -10.65 -7.86 -4.83
C VAL A 96 -12.02 -7.21 -4.67
N ARG A 97 -12.79 -7.66 -3.67
CA ARG A 97 -14.09 -7.05 -3.33
C ARG A 97 -13.93 -5.59 -2.95
N PHE A 98 -12.98 -5.27 -2.06
CA PHE A 98 -12.68 -3.90 -1.67
C PHE A 98 -12.25 -3.03 -2.86
N ALA A 99 -11.43 -3.56 -3.76
CA ALA A 99 -10.97 -2.83 -4.94
C ALA A 99 -12.15 -2.52 -5.88
N ALA A 100 -13.06 -3.47 -6.09
CA ALA A 100 -14.28 -3.24 -6.85
C ALA A 100 -15.17 -2.17 -6.19
N GLU A 101 -15.47 -2.33 -4.90
CA GLU A 101 -16.22 -1.33 -4.14
C GLU A 101 -15.58 0.05 -4.24
N LEU A 102 -14.25 0.14 -4.06
CA LEU A 102 -13.50 1.39 -4.16
C LEU A 102 -13.60 1.98 -5.58
N ARG A 103 -13.42 1.17 -6.62
CA ARG A 103 -13.49 1.61 -8.02
C ARG A 103 -14.85 2.23 -8.35
N ASP A 104 -15.92 1.62 -7.86
CA ASP A 104 -17.30 2.01 -8.15
C ASP A 104 -17.76 3.23 -7.35
N SER A 105 -17.13 3.48 -6.19
CA SER A 105 -17.66 4.42 -5.20
C SER A 105 -16.70 5.52 -4.76
N ILE A 106 -15.46 5.53 -5.28
CA ILE A 106 -14.53 6.65 -5.10
C ILE A 106 -15.03 7.87 -5.86
N GLY A 107 -14.89 9.06 -5.26
CA GLY A 107 -15.25 10.30 -5.92
C GLY A 107 -14.39 10.51 -7.17
N ARG A 108 -14.98 11.13 -8.20
CA ARG A 108 -14.27 11.54 -9.41
C ARG A 108 -14.55 13.02 -9.71
N ASP A 109 -13.55 13.71 -10.22
CA ASP A 109 -13.71 15.05 -10.78
C ASP A 109 -14.35 14.99 -12.18
N ILE A 110 -14.68 16.15 -12.76
CA ILE A 110 -15.33 16.26 -14.08
C ILE A 110 -14.54 15.57 -15.20
N ASP A 111 -13.22 15.58 -15.11
CA ASP A 111 -12.32 14.93 -16.08
C ASP A 111 -12.10 13.44 -15.79
N GLY A 112 -12.83 12.87 -14.82
CA GLY A 112 -12.76 11.45 -14.43
C GLY A 112 -11.62 11.09 -13.48
N ALA A 113 -10.84 12.10 -13.04
CA ALA A 113 -9.77 11.93 -12.06
C ALA A 113 -10.33 11.46 -10.72
N VAL A 114 -9.79 10.40 -10.13
CA VAL A 114 -10.16 10.03 -8.75
C VAL A 114 -9.78 11.15 -7.77
N VAL A 115 -10.62 11.40 -6.78
CA VAL A 115 -10.38 12.42 -5.75
C VAL A 115 -10.43 11.84 -4.35
N ALA A 116 -9.82 12.54 -3.40
CA ALA A 116 -9.83 12.14 -2.01
C ALA A 116 -11.29 11.96 -1.51
N PRO A 117 -11.57 10.95 -0.66
CA PRO A 117 -12.86 10.84 0.01
C PRO A 117 -13.16 12.13 0.76
N ASP A 118 -14.41 12.58 0.72
CA ASP A 118 -14.87 13.83 1.32
C ASP A 118 -14.65 13.81 2.85
N ASP A 119 -13.49 14.31 3.29
CA ASP A 119 -13.11 14.51 4.69
C ASP A 119 -13.54 15.89 5.20
N GLY A 120 -14.51 16.51 4.53
CA GLY A 120 -14.91 17.90 4.72
C GLY A 120 -14.03 18.90 3.97
N ARG A 121 -13.03 18.44 3.21
CA ARG A 121 -12.25 19.26 2.29
C ARG A 121 -12.63 18.88 0.86
N LYS A 122 -13.28 19.82 0.16
CA LYS A 122 -13.72 19.70 -1.24
C LYS A 122 -12.76 18.88 -2.11
N CYS A 123 -13.29 17.84 -2.76
CA CYS A 123 -12.73 17.03 -3.85
C CYS A 123 -11.35 17.48 -4.35
N ARG A 124 -10.28 17.01 -3.70
CA ARG A 124 -8.90 17.32 -4.12
C ARG A 124 -8.33 16.18 -4.95
N ILE A 125 -7.91 16.50 -6.17
CA ILE A 125 -6.95 15.70 -6.92
C ILE A 125 -5.61 15.77 -6.17
N SER A 126 -5.09 14.61 -5.76
CA SER A 126 -3.84 14.50 -4.99
C SER A 126 -3.04 13.29 -5.43
N VAL A 127 -1.73 13.46 -5.58
CA VAL A 127 -0.80 12.39 -5.98
C VAL A 127 -0.87 11.21 -5.01
N LEU A 128 -1.13 11.46 -3.73
CA LEU A 128 -1.30 10.39 -2.75
C LEU A 128 -2.52 9.51 -3.04
N VAL A 129 -3.63 10.12 -3.49
CA VAL A 129 -4.86 9.40 -3.90
C VAL A 129 -4.57 8.56 -5.14
N LEU A 130 -3.89 9.12 -6.14
CA LEU A 130 -3.47 8.38 -7.33
C LEU A 130 -2.61 7.16 -6.94
N GLN A 131 -1.59 7.36 -6.10
CA GLN A 131 -0.70 6.29 -5.68
C GLN A 131 -1.48 5.14 -5.05
N GLY A 132 -2.32 5.42 -4.05
CA GLY A 132 -3.11 4.39 -3.38
C GLY A 132 -4.07 3.69 -4.34
N TYR A 133 -4.83 4.46 -5.11
CA TYR A 133 -5.88 3.95 -5.98
C TYR A 133 -5.29 3.09 -7.11
N ALA A 134 -4.32 3.63 -7.86
CA ALA A 134 -3.70 2.91 -8.97
C ALA A 134 -2.95 1.66 -8.49
N THR A 135 -2.32 1.70 -7.31
CA THR A 135 -1.69 0.51 -6.71
C THR A 135 -2.72 -0.56 -6.39
N CYS A 136 -3.87 -0.18 -5.83
CA CYS A 136 -4.95 -1.11 -5.52
C CYS A 136 -5.51 -1.76 -6.80
N MET A 137 -5.73 -0.97 -7.86
CA MET A 137 -6.18 -1.49 -9.17
C MET A 137 -5.14 -2.44 -9.77
N ALA A 138 -3.86 -2.02 -9.86
CA ALA A 138 -2.81 -2.86 -10.45
C ALA A 138 -2.60 -4.18 -9.70
N ARG A 139 -2.62 -4.16 -8.35
CA ARG A 139 -2.52 -5.38 -7.54
C ARG A 139 -3.75 -6.28 -7.71
N THR A 140 -4.94 -5.71 -7.89
CA THR A 140 -6.15 -6.48 -8.20
C THR A 140 -6.07 -7.14 -9.57
N GLY A 141 -5.56 -6.43 -10.58
CA GLY A 141 -5.26 -7.00 -11.90
C GLY A 141 -4.27 -8.16 -11.82
N ALA A 142 -3.22 -8.03 -11.00
CA ALA A 142 -2.24 -9.10 -10.79
C ALA A 142 -2.83 -10.36 -10.14
N ILE A 143 -3.78 -10.20 -9.21
CA ILE A 143 -4.49 -11.32 -8.56
C ILE A 143 -5.46 -11.99 -9.53
N THR A 144 -6.23 -11.20 -10.26
CA THR A 144 -7.37 -11.69 -11.06
C THR A 144 -7.01 -12.09 -12.48
N GLY A 145 -5.89 -11.59 -13.01
CA GLY A 145 -5.52 -11.72 -14.42
C GLY A 145 -6.35 -10.84 -15.37
N ASP A 146 -7.29 -10.02 -14.85
CA ASP A 146 -8.14 -9.15 -15.66
C ASP A 146 -7.41 -7.85 -16.01
N THR A 147 -7.22 -7.61 -17.32
CA THR A 147 -6.49 -6.44 -17.83
C THR A 147 -7.21 -5.12 -17.57
N GLY A 148 -8.53 -5.13 -17.40
CA GLY A 148 -9.33 -3.93 -17.16
C GLY A 148 -8.94 -3.19 -15.88
N TRP A 149 -8.37 -3.89 -14.88
CA TRP A 149 -7.83 -3.25 -13.69
C TRP A 149 -6.54 -2.48 -13.96
N PHE A 150 -5.66 -3.01 -14.81
CA PHE A 150 -4.45 -2.29 -15.22
C PHE A 150 -4.80 -1.08 -16.07
N ASP A 151 -5.78 -1.21 -16.96
CA ASP A 151 -6.25 -0.11 -17.79
C ASP A 151 -6.79 1.06 -16.94
N GLU A 152 -7.58 0.79 -15.90
CA GLU A 152 -8.03 1.82 -14.96
C GLU A 152 -6.84 2.51 -14.28
N ALA A 153 -5.85 1.75 -13.80
CA ALA A 153 -4.67 2.29 -13.15
C ALA A 153 -3.89 3.23 -14.09
N VAL A 154 -3.60 2.78 -15.31
CA VAL A 154 -2.87 3.55 -16.33
C VAL A 154 -3.65 4.78 -16.76
N ASN A 155 -4.97 4.67 -16.94
CA ASN A 155 -5.83 5.79 -17.29
C ASN A 155 -5.77 6.90 -16.23
N GLN A 156 -5.81 6.55 -14.94
CA GLN A 156 -5.68 7.53 -13.86
C GLN A 156 -4.32 8.26 -13.88
N PHE A 157 -3.22 7.56 -14.16
CA PHE A 157 -1.92 8.22 -14.36
C PHE A 157 -1.95 9.20 -15.54
N GLY A 158 -2.62 8.83 -16.64
CA GLY A 158 -2.81 9.69 -17.80
C GLY A 158 -3.58 10.97 -17.49
N ILE A 159 -4.69 10.87 -16.75
CA ILE A 159 -5.49 12.02 -16.33
C ILE A 159 -4.68 12.92 -15.38
N TYR A 160 -4.09 12.33 -14.35
CA TYR A 160 -3.30 13.07 -13.36
C TYR A 160 -2.10 13.80 -13.96
N ARG A 161 -1.44 13.18 -14.95
CA ARG A 161 -0.35 13.83 -15.67
C ARG A 161 -0.83 15.10 -16.37
N LYS A 162 -1.99 15.09 -17.01
CA LYS A 162 -2.55 16.26 -17.68
C LYS A 162 -2.93 17.38 -16.71
N VAL A 163 -3.41 17.01 -15.51
CA VAL A 163 -3.93 17.97 -14.53
C VAL A 163 -2.83 18.57 -13.63
N LEU A 164 -1.88 17.75 -13.17
CA LEU A 164 -0.93 18.16 -12.13
C LEU A 164 0.49 18.45 -12.63
N ARG A 165 0.89 17.92 -13.78
CA ARG A 165 2.28 18.07 -14.25
C ARG A 165 2.53 19.51 -14.68
N ASN A 166 3.61 20.08 -14.19
CA ASN A 166 4.14 21.31 -14.75
C ASN A 166 5.13 20.94 -15.87
N GLU A 167 4.86 21.31 -17.12
CA GLU A 167 5.72 20.92 -18.25
C GLU A 167 7.14 21.51 -18.19
N GLN A 168 7.35 22.60 -17.44
CA GLN A 168 8.67 23.22 -17.30
C GLN A 168 9.53 22.53 -16.25
N THR A 169 8.93 22.08 -15.14
CA THR A 169 9.67 21.51 -14.00
C THR A 169 9.56 20.00 -13.89
N GLY A 170 8.67 19.38 -14.65
CA GLY A 170 8.29 17.97 -14.49
C GLY A 170 7.33 17.73 -13.34
#